data_AF-A0A076MYU7-F1
#
_entry.id   AF-A0A076MYU7-F1
#
_cell.length_a   1.000
_cell.length_b   1.000
_cell.length_c   1.000
_cell.angle_alpha   90.00
_cell.angle_beta   90.00
_cell.angle_gamma   90.00
#
_symmetry.space_group_name_H-M   'P 1'
#
loop_
_entity.id
_entity.type
_entity.pdbx_description
1 polymer ?
#
loop_
_entity_poly.entity_id
_entity_poly.type
_entity_poly.pdbx_seq_one_letter_code
_entity_poly.pdbx_strand_id
1 'polypeptide(L)' 'MSRYTAGELRRLDELGNFLMTREDAETTDCPRCNAQPGKTCTNVITGEPLRGPAHHQRIAKAERQEGRDSERWTP' A
#
# COMPACT_ATOMS: atom_id res chain seq x y z
N MET A 1 -2.65 -11.37 -29.95
CA MET A 1 -1.24 -10.95 -29.80
C MET A 1 -1.20 -9.81 -28.80
N SER A 2 -0.46 -9.94 -27.69
CA SER A 2 -0.31 -8.84 -26.73
C SER A 2 0.49 -7.71 -27.39
N ARG A 3 0.04 -6.47 -27.23
CA ARG A 3 0.68 -5.27 -27.82
C ARG A 3 1.90 -4.79 -27.03
N TYR A 4 2.28 -5.49 -25.98
CA TYR A 4 3.30 -5.09 -25.02
C TYR A 4 4.50 -6.05 -25.05
N THR A 5 5.69 -5.50 -24.94
CA THR A 5 6.93 -6.22 -24.68
C THR A 5 6.93 -6.81 -23.27
N ALA A 6 7.77 -7.82 -23.02
CA ALA A 6 7.93 -8.41 -21.69
C ALA A 6 8.39 -7.37 -20.64
N GLY A 7 9.19 -6.38 -21.04
CA GLY A 7 9.61 -5.29 -20.15
C GLY A 7 8.47 -4.34 -19.78
N GLU A 8 7.56 -4.07 -20.71
CA GLU A 8 6.37 -3.25 -20.44
C GLU A 8 5.37 -3.98 -19.54
N LEU A 9 5.15 -5.29 -19.76
CA LEU A 9 4.31 -6.10 -18.89
C LEU A 9 4.81 -6.09 -17.45
N ARG A 10 6.12 -6.27 -17.23
CA ARG A 10 6.71 -6.21 -15.88
C ARG A 10 6.46 -4.86 -15.19
N ARG A 11 6.59 -3.74 -15.92
CA ARG A 11 6.32 -2.41 -15.35
C ARG A 11 4.85 -2.22 -14.99
N LEU A 12 3.93 -2.78 -15.77
CA LEU A 12 2.50 -2.77 -15.45
C LEU A 12 2.22 -3.58 -14.19
N ASP A 13 2.83 -4.76 -14.05
CA ASP A 13 2.71 -5.59 -12.84
C ASP A 13 3.27 -4.88 -11.61
N GLU A 14 4.44 -4.24 -11.73
CA GLU A 14 5.06 -3.44 -10.66
C GLU A 14 4.18 -2.25 -10.25
N LEU A 15 3.58 -1.55 -11.23
CA LEU A 15 2.64 -0.46 -10.96
C LEU A 15 1.36 -0.96 -10.28
N GLY A 16 0.80 -2.09 -10.75
CA GLY A 16 -0.36 -2.73 -10.14
C GLY A 16 -0.11 -3.08 -8.67
N ASN A 17 1.03 -3.73 -8.38
CA ASN A 17 1.44 -4.05 -7.02
C ASN A 17 1.61 -2.80 -6.16
N PHE A 18 2.23 -1.74 -6.70
CA PHE A 18 2.37 -0.48 -5.99
C PHE A 18 1.02 0.13 -5.60
N LEU A 19 0.07 0.21 -6.54
CA LEU A 19 -1.24 0.80 -6.31
C LEU A 19 -2.05 -0.02 -5.30
N MET A 20 -2.08 -1.34 -5.47
CA MET A 20 -2.78 -2.25 -4.57
C MET A 20 -2.24 -2.14 -3.13
N THR A 21 -0.92 -2.25 -2.94
CA THR A 21 -0.31 -2.11 -1.60
C THR A 21 -0.59 -0.74 -0.98
N ARG A 22 -0.66 0.33 -1.80
CA ARG A 22 -0.99 1.67 -1.31
C ARG A 22 -2.44 1.73 -0.83
N GLU A 23 -3.39 1.24 -1.64
CA GLU A 23 -4.81 1.24 -1.31
C GLU A 23 -5.08 0.45 -0.02
N ASP A 24 -4.52 -0.76 0.08
CA ASP A 24 -4.66 -1.62 1.26
C ASP A 24 -4.09 -0.94 2.51
N ALA A 25 -2.88 -0.37 2.41
CA ALA A 25 -2.25 0.31 3.54
C ALA A 25 -3.00 1.57 3.95
N GLU A 26 -3.61 2.30 3.01
CA GLU A 26 -4.36 3.53 3.26
C GLU A 26 -5.69 3.29 4.01
N THR A 27 -6.07 2.04 4.32
CA THR A 27 -7.25 1.73 5.16
C THR A 27 -7.05 2.01 6.65
N THR A 28 -5.80 2.10 7.13
CA THR A 28 -5.46 2.29 8.55
C THR A 28 -4.55 3.49 8.75
N ASP A 29 -4.43 4.02 9.96
CA ASP A 29 -3.48 5.10 10.28
C ASP A 29 -2.02 4.62 10.21
N CYS A 30 -1.12 5.48 9.74
CA CYS A 30 0.31 5.20 9.65
C CYS A 30 1.03 5.42 10.99
N PRO A 31 1.62 4.38 11.62
CA PRO A 31 2.33 4.53 12.90
C PRO A 31 3.61 5.36 12.82
N ARG A 32 4.15 5.56 11.61
CA ARG A 32 5.44 6.21 11.39
C ARG A 32 5.32 7.73 11.21
N CYS A 33 4.34 8.17 10.43
CA CYS A 33 4.14 9.58 10.10
C CYS A 33 2.76 10.12 10.46
N ASN A 34 1.92 9.34 11.14
CA ASN A 34 0.56 9.69 11.55
C ASN A 34 -0.38 10.06 10.39
N ALA A 35 -0.05 9.68 9.16
CA ALA A 35 -0.96 9.81 8.02
C ALA A 35 -2.27 9.05 8.30
N GLN A 36 -3.40 9.75 8.19
CA GLN A 36 -4.72 9.18 8.42
C GLN A 36 -5.13 8.22 7.28
N PRO A 37 -6.14 7.35 7.50
CA PRO A 37 -6.74 6.58 6.42
C PRO A 37 -7.11 7.46 5.20
N GLY A 38 -6.91 6.95 4.00
CA GLY A 38 -7.11 7.67 2.73
C GLY A 38 -6.10 8.77 2.43
N LYS A 39 -5.02 8.89 3.22
CA LYS A 39 -3.92 9.83 2.99
C LYS A 39 -2.62 9.11 2.74
N THR A 40 -1.85 9.59 1.76
CA THR A 40 -0.52 9.08 1.45
C THR A 40 0.47 9.41 2.56
N CYS A 41 1.41 8.50 2.79
CA CYS A 41 2.49 8.74 3.74
C CYS A 41 3.38 9.89 3.24
N THR A 42 3.90 10.68 4.18
CA THR A 42 4.94 11.67 3.92
C THR A 42 6.25 11.25 4.58
N ASN A 43 7.38 11.65 4.01
CA ASN A 43 8.67 11.51 4.65
C ASN A 43 8.74 12.41 5.89
N VAL A 44 9.03 11.82 7.06
CA VAL A 44 9.03 12.53 8.35
C VAL A 44 10.15 13.59 8.48
N ILE A 45 11.16 13.55 7.63
CA ILE A 45 12.29 14.50 7.63
C ILE A 45 11.99 15.66 6.68
N THR A 46 11.53 15.37 5.46
CA THR A 46 11.36 16.38 4.41
C THR A 46 9.92 16.90 4.27
N GLY A 47 8.93 16.22 4.83
CA GLY A 47 7.51 16.52 4.66
C GLY A 47 6.91 16.13 3.30
N GLU A 48 7.75 15.79 2.33
CA GLU A 48 7.35 15.41 0.98
C GLU A 48 6.58 14.08 0.92
N PRO A 49 5.74 13.85 -0.10
CA PRO A 49 5.11 12.56 -0.32
C PRO A 49 6.12 11.41 -0.40
N LEU A 50 5.79 10.28 0.20
CA LEU A 50 6.62 9.09 0.17
C LEU A 50 6.67 8.55 -1.27
N ARG A 51 7.87 8.18 -1.73
CA ARG A 51 8.06 7.57 -3.06
C ARG A 51 7.57 6.12 -3.13
N GLY A 52 7.56 5.43 -1.99
CA GLY A 52 6.99 4.08 -1.85
C GLY A 52 5.48 4.12 -1.59
N PRO A 53 4.79 2.97 -1.67
CA PRO A 53 3.33 2.92 -1.54
C PRO A 53 2.84 3.37 -0.16
N ALA A 54 3.57 2.98 0.90
CA ALA A 54 3.38 3.45 2.26
C ALA A 54 4.63 3.12 3.10
N HIS A 55 4.70 3.61 4.35
CA HIS A 55 5.70 3.13 5.29
C HIS A 55 5.46 1.65 5.63
N HIS A 56 6.54 0.86 5.73
CA HIS A 56 6.44 -0.57 6.02
C HIS A 56 5.64 -0.89 7.29
N GLN A 57 5.69 -0.04 8.32
CA GLN A 57 4.91 -0.22 9.54
C GLN A 57 3.40 -0.12 9.30
N ARG A 58 2.97 0.71 8.33
CA ARG A 58 1.55 0.83 7.95
C ARG A 58 1.10 -0.39 7.15
N ILE A 59 1.93 -0.86 6.20
CA ILE A 59 1.66 -2.07 5.41
C ILE A 59 1.46 -3.27 6.34
N ALA A 60 2.43 -3.54 7.22
CA ALA A 60 2.35 -4.64 8.18
C ALA A 60 1.15 -4.52 9.15
N LYS A 61 0.70 -3.29 9.45
CA LYS A 61 -0.49 -3.06 10.27
C LYS A 61 -1.78 -3.36 9.51
N ALA A 62 -1.87 -2.96 8.24
CA ALA A 62 -3.02 -3.25 7.38
C ALA A 62 -3.16 -4.75 7.13
N GLU A 63 -2.08 -5.46 6.80
CA GLU A 63 -2.08 -6.92 6.62
C GLU A 63 -2.58 -7.67 7.87
N ARG A 64 -2.16 -7.24 9.06
CA ARG A 64 -2.66 -7.81 10.33
C ARG A 64 -4.13 -7.48 10.60
N GLN A 65 -4.62 -6.35 10.11
CA GLN A 65 -6.02 -5.96 10.26
C GLN A 65 -6.90 -6.84 9.37
N GLU A 66 -6.52 -6.99 8.10
CA GLU A 66 -7.20 -7.85 7.13
C GLU A 66 -7.23 -9.33 7.57
N GLY A 67 -6.12 -9.85 8.10
CA GLY A 67 -6.07 -11.21 8.67
C GLY A 67 -7.08 -11.40 9.81
N ARG A 68 -7.25 -10.39 10.67
CA ARG A 68 -8.23 -10.46 11.77
C ARG A 68 -9.67 -10.31 11.28
N ASP A 69 -9.91 -9.51 10.26
CA ASP A 69 -11.24 -9.30 9.70
C ASP A 69 -11.72 -10.54 8.93
N SER A 70 -10.80 -11.25 8.26
CA SER A 70 -11.10 -12.54 7.62
C SER A 70 -11.36 -13.67 8.63
N GLU A 71 -10.67 -13.71 9.77
CA GLU A 71 -10.96 -14.67 10.86
C GLU A 71 -12.28 -14.38 11.59
N ARG A 72 -12.70 -13.11 11.65
CA ARG A 72 -13.95 -12.69 12.31
C ARG A 72 -15.20 -13.05 11.48
N TRP A 73 -15.05 -13.27 10.17
CA TRP A 73 -16.15 -13.67 9.29
C TRP A 73 -16.27 -15.20 9.25
N THR A 74 -17.08 -15.75 10.16
CA THR A 74 -17.65 -17.11 10.03
C THR A 74 -19.15 -16.97 9.78
N PRO A 75 -19.70 -17.46 8.65
CA PRO A 75 -21.13 -17.40 8.34
C PRO A 75 -22.00 -18.18 9.34
#